data_AF-A0A2V3JET8-F1
#
_entry.id   AF-A0A2V3JET8-F1
#
_cell.length_a   1.000
_cell.length_b   1.000
_cell.length_c   1.000
_cell.angle_alpha   90.00
_cell.angle_beta   90.00
_cell.angle_gamma   90.00
#
_symmetry.space_group_name_H-M   'P 1'
#
loop_
_entity.id
_entity.type
_entity.pdbx_description
1 polymer ?
#
loop_
_entity_poly.entity_id
_entity_poly.type
_entity_poly.pdbx_seq_one_letter_code
_entity_poly.pdbx_strand_id
1 'polypeptide(L)'
;MSYGKLNIWIRNPDCSLVRTCWMTDLVIKTCGGDYLVDMDSTVMEKLRMRYADYEKVEINPNYWDEKRIRLYPGGGDHLNHIEVDVPPGCYVVWTRVCYQGNEETNKVMVILDCGGEACVNLLLDRAETCVRGALYPAAILAIEKQIPENELGIAVKALMQVAEIPKKVFVAELEQKFEELQETKEGEAREYLKATDKLLEIVKSLRTKEE
;
A
#
# COMPACT_ATOMS: atom_id res chain seq x y z
N MET A 1 0.42 9.86 -31.34
CA MET A 1 -0.08 8.71 -30.56
C MET A 1 -1.33 9.14 -29.82
N SER A 2 -2.37 8.32 -29.77
CA SER A 2 -3.54 8.57 -28.94
C SER A 2 -3.24 8.13 -27.51
N TYR A 3 -3.59 8.93 -26.52
CA TYR A 3 -3.28 8.70 -25.10
C TYR A 3 -4.57 8.43 -24.32
N GLY A 4 -4.47 7.68 -23.23
CA GLY A 4 -5.42 7.68 -22.13
C GLY A 4 -4.94 8.61 -21.01
N LYS A 5 -5.83 8.98 -20.08
CA LYS A 5 -5.53 9.85 -18.94
C LYS A 5 -5.67 9.10 -17.62
N LEU A 6 -4.61 9.12 -16.80
CA LEU A 6 -4.66 8.71 -15.40
C LEU A 6 -4.85 9.94 -14.52
N ASN A 7 -5.91 9.94 -13.70
CA ASN A 7 -6.13 10.92 -12.64
C ASN A 7 -5.88 10.23 -11.29
N ILE A 8 -4.71 10.46 -10.71
CA ILE A 8 -4.19 9.75 -9.55
C ILE A 8 -4.41 10.62 -8.32
N TRP A 9 -5.19 10.13 -7.36
CA TRP A 9 -5.50 10.79 -6.09
C TRP A 9 -4.79 10.10 -4.94
N ILE A 10 -4.18 10.89 -4.06
CA ILE A 10 -3.50 10.41 -2.86
C ILE A 10 -4.42 10.62 -1.65
N ARG A 11 -4.71 9.54 -0.92
CA ARG A 11 -5.68 9.53 0.17
C ARG A 11 -5.12 8.87 1.43
N ASN A 12 -5.62 9.26 2.58
CA ASN A 12 -5.44 8.52 3.82
C ASN A 12 -6.21 7.17 3.77
N PRO A 13 -5.91 6.22 4.67
CA PRO A 13 -6.65 4.96 4.78
C PRO A 13 -8.17 5.13 4.97
N ASP A 14 -8.61 6.21 5.61
CA ASP A 14 -10.03 6.57 5.77
C ASP A 14 -10.67 7.18 4.49
N CYS A 15 -9.97 7.11 3.36
CA CYS A 15 -10.35 7.68 2.06
C CYS A 15 -10.40 9.23 1.99
N SER A 16 -10.04 9.93 3.08
CA SER A 16 -9.91 11.39 3.05
C SER A 16 -8.70 11.83 2.21
N LEU A 17 -8.77 13.01 1.60
CA LEU A 17 -7.65 13.54 0.82
C LEU A 17 -6.48 13.93 1.73
N VAL A 18 -5.28 13.58 1.28
CA VAL A 18 -4.04 14.07 1.90
C VAL A 18 -3.92 15.56 1.64
N ARG A 19 -3.61 16.35 2.68
CA ARG A 19 -3.57 17.82 2.58
C ARG A 19 -2.17 18.43 2.65
N THR A 20 -1.17 17.66 3.05
CA THR A 20 0.17 18.18 3.37
C THR A 20 1.30 17.40 2.70
N CYS A 21 0.99 16.58 1.69
CA CYS A 21 2.00 15.90 0.88
C CYS A 21 2.73 16.96 0.07
N TRP A 22 4.00 17.21 0.39
CA TRP A 22 4.80 18.25 -0.25
C TRP A 22 5.68 17.70 -1.37
N MET A 23 5.82 16.38 -1.52
CA MET A 23 6.57 15.75 -2.61
C MET A 23 6.11 14.30 -2.80
N THR A 24 6.16 13.83 -4.05
CA THR A 24 5.87 12.42 -4.40
C THR A 24 6.93 11.87 -5.37
N ASP A 25 7.29 10.60 -5.21
CA ASP A 25 8.06 9.83 -6.18
C ASP A 25 7.13 8.75 -6.78
N LEU A 26 6.49 9.08 -7.91
CA LEU A 26 5.49 8.27 -8.60
C LEU A 26 6.13 7.17 -9.43
N VAL A 27 5.55 5.97 -9.39
CA VAL A 27 5.92 4.86 -10.25
C VAL A 27 4.73 4.45 -11.10
N ILE A 28 4.97 4.35 -12.41
CA ILE A 28 4.05 3.77 -13.37
C ILE A 28 4.84 2.73 -14.17
N LYS A 29 4.45 1.47 -14.04
CA LYS A 29 4.96 0.36 -14.85
C LYS A 29 3.87 -0.22 -15.69
N THR A 30 4.19 -0.82 -16.82
CA THR A 30 3.26 -1.76 -17.45
C THR A 30 3.07 -2.97 -16.55
N CYS A 31 1.98 -3.71 -16.75
CA CYS A 31 1.79 -5.01 -16.11
C CYS A 31 2.88 -6.04 -16.50
N GLY A 32 3.65 -5.76 -17.57
CA GLY A 32 4.85 -6.52 -17.95
C GLY A 32 6.14 -6.09 -17.25
N GLY A 33 6.14 -4.97 -16.52
CA GLY A 33 7.26 -4.50 -15.70
C GLY A 33 8.06 -3.32 -16.27
N ASP A 34 7.80 -2.90 -17.51
CA ASP A 34 8.50 -1.78 -18.14
C ASP A 34 8.04 -0.44 -17.57
N TYR A 35 8.98 0.48 -17.28
CA TYR A 35 8.64 1.81 -16.77
C TYR A 35 8.05 2.69 -17.87
N LEU A 36 7.01 3.45 -17.54
CA LEU A 36 6.37 4.39 -18.46
C LEU A 36 7.37 5.36 -19.11
N VAL A 37 8.31 5.90 -18.32
CA VAL A 37 9.33 6.85 -18.78
C VAL A 37 10.35 6.25 -19.76
N ASP A 38 10.49 4.93 -19.77
CA ASP A 38 11.35 4.22 -20.73
C ASP A 38 10.60 3.90 -22.03
N MET A 39 9.29 3.67 -21.93
CA MET A 39 8.44 3.37 -23.08
C MET A 39 8.01 4.60 -23.87
N ASP A 40 7.75 5.72 -23.19
CA ASP A 40 7.34 6.97 -23.81
C ASP A 40 8.27 8.12 -23.40
N SER A 41 9.19 8.44 -24.32
CA SER A 41 10.14 9.55 -24.16
C SER A 41 9.48 10.93 -24.01
N THR A 42 8.22 11.09 -24.43
CA THR A 42 7.49 12.37 -24.36
C THR A 42 6.83 12.62 -23.00
N VAL A 43 6.71 11.59 -22.15
CA VAL A 43 5.94 11.69 -20.89
C VAL A 43 6.51 12.76 -19.97
N MET A 44 7.85 12.85 -19.87
CA MET A 44 8.50 13.83 -18.99
C MET A 44 8.36 15.26 -19.49
N GLU A 45 8.37 15.46 -20.81
CA GLU A 45 8.14 16.78 -21.40
C GLU A 45 6.72 17.27 -21.09
N LYS A 46 5.71 16.42 -21.30
CA LYS A 46 4.32 16.74 -20.98
C LYS A 46 4.11 17.02 -19.50
N LEU A 47 4.73 16.23 -18.62
CA LEU A 47 4.65 16.46 -17.17
C LEU A 47 5.29 17.78 -16.77
N ARG A 48 6.46 18.13 -17.33
CA ARG A 48 7.11 19.43 -17.10
C ARG A 48 6.27 20.60 -17.60
N MET A 49 5.55 20.44 -18.70
CA MET A 49 4.61 21.46 -19.18
C MET A 49 3.39 21.57 -18.27
N ARG A 50 2.83 20.45 -17.82
CA ARG A 50 1.63 20.40 -16.97
C ARG A 50 1.90 20.96 -15.57
N TYR A 51 3.06 20.66 -15.01
CA TYR A 51 3.52 21.07 -13.69
C TYR A 51 4.66 22.09 -13.80
N ALA A 52 4.51 23.08 -14.67
CA ALA A 52 5.56 24.07 -14.94
C ALA A 52 5.84 25.00 -13.76
N ASP A 53 4.90 25.10 -12.82
CA ASP A 53 4.98 25.82 -11.55
C ASP A 53 5.68 25.03 -10.44
N TYR A 54 5.92 23.73 -10.64
CA TYR A 54 6.60 22.89 -9.65
C TYR A 54 8.10 23.13 -9.68
N GLU A 55 8.72 23.22 -8.50
CA GLU A 55 10.17 23.36 -8.35
C GLU A 55 10.95 22.19 -8.99
N LYS A 56 10.42 20.95 -8.92
CA LYS A 56 11.03 19.79 -9.60
C LYS A 56 10.00 18.88 -10.25
N VAL A 57 10.28 18.55 -11.51
CA VAL A 57 9.63 17.50 -12.32
C VAL A 57 10.72 16.72 -13.04
N GLU A 58 11.21 15.66 -12.39
CA GLU A 58 12.42 14.93 -12.81
C GLU A 58 12.29 13.42 -12.65
N ILE A 59 13.12 12.68 -13.38
CA ILE A 59 13.27 11.24 -13.15
C ILE A 59 14.25 11.06 -11.98
N ASN A 60 13.86 10.25 -11.01
CA ASN A 60 14.70 9.75 -9.94
C ASN A 60 15.02 8.28 -10.25
N PRO A 61 16.16 7.99 -10.92
CA PRO A 61 16.33 6.73 -11.64
C PRO A 61 16.62 5.50 -10.76
N ASN A 62 17.03 5.68 -9.50
CA ASN A 62 17.52 4.60 -8.64
C ASN A 62 17.02 4.75 -7.19
N TYR A 63 15.75 5.08 -6.99
CA TYR A 63 15.20 5.18 -5.64
C TYR A 63 14.56 3.85 -5.22
N TRP A 64 15.28 3.08 -4.40
CA TRP A 64 14.89 1.72 -3.97
C TRP A 64 14.64 0.77 -5.14
N ASP A 65 15.59 0.68 -6.06
CA ASP A 65 15.53 -0.18 -7.27
C ASP A 65 14.36 0.11 -8.23
N GLU A 66 13.70 1.25 -8.02
CA GLU A 66 12.58 1.73 -8.81
C GLU A 66 12.95 3.04 -9.53
N LYS A 67 12.57 3.14 -10.80
CA LYS A 67 12.67 4.38 -11.57
C LYS A 67 11.39 5.19 -11.34
N ARG A 68 11.54 6.34 -10.69
CA ARG A 68 10.42 7.14 -10.20
C ARG A 68 10.36 8.50 -10.89
N ILE A 69 9.16 9.05 -11.00
CA ILE A 69 8.90 10.43 -11.43
C ILE A 69 8.72 11.26 -10.17
N ARG A 70 9.67 12.14 -9.89
CA ARG A 70 9.56 13.08 -8.77
C ARG A 70 8.72 14.28 -9.19
N LEU A 71 7.68 14.57 -8.42
CA LEU A 71 6.93 15.83 -8.49
C LEU A 71 7.06 16.55 -7.16
N TYR A 72 7.62 17.75 -7.19
CA TYR A 72 7.84 18.60 -6.02
C TYR A 72 7.39 20.03 -6.34
N PRO A 73 6.22 20.47 -5.84
CA PRO A 73 5.69 21.81 -6.03
C PRO A 73 6.64 22.91 -5.56
N GLY A 74 7.28 22.71 -4.41
CA GLY A 74 8.13 23.73 -3.78
C GLY A 74 7.76 23.90 -2.30
N GLY A 75 8.61 24.62 -1.56
CA GLY A 75 8.42 24.80 -0.12
C GLY A 75 7.15 25.58 0.23
N GLY A 76 6.18 24.91 0.85
CA GLY A 76 4.91 25.52 1.31
C GLY A 76 3.68 25.07 0.53
N ASP A 77 3.87 24.47 -0.65
CA ASP A 77 2.80 23.92 -1.46
C ASP A 77 2.60 22.42 -1.24
N HIS A 78 1.41 21.94 -1.62
CA HIS A 78 0.99 20.56 -1.39
C HIS A 78 0.37 19.97 -2.65
N LEU A 79 0.60 18.68 -2.87
CA LEU A 79 -0.01 17.91 -3.95
C LEU A 79 -0.81 16.72 -3.40
N ASN A 80 -1.94 16.43 -4.01
CA ASN A 80 -2.72 15.23 -3.72
C ASN A 80 -3.40 14.64 -4.97
N HIS A 81 -3.09 15.23 -6.12
CA HIS A 81 -3.62 14.85 -7.41
C HIS A 81 -2.51 14.92 -8.47
N ILE A 82 -2.40 13.88 -9.28
CA ILE A 82 -1.45 13.78 -10.37
C ILE A 82 -2.20 13.33 -11.62
N GLU A 83 -2.05 14.09 -12.70
CA GLU A 83 -2.58 13.74 -14.00
C GLU A 83 -1.43 13.31 -14.90
N VAL A 84 -1.53 12.10 -15.47
CA VAL A 84 -0.52 11.58 -16.40
C VAL A 84 -1.20 11.06 -17.66
N ASP A 85 -0.72 11.50 -18.81
CA ASP A 85 -1.15 10.93 -20.09
C ASP A 85 -0.28 9.69 -20.36
N VAL A 86 -0.93 8.54 -20.60
CA VAL A 86 -0.25 7.26 -20.84
C VAL A 86 -0.71 6.65 -22.17
N PRO A 87 0.16 5.91 -22.88
CA PRO A 87 -0.29 5.07 -23.98
C PRO A 87 -1.39 4.09 -23.53
N PRO A 88 -2.18 3.52 -24.44
CA PRO A 88 -3.11 2.45 -24.10
C PRO A 88 -2.35 1.24 -23.56
N GLY A 89 -2.89 0.60 -22.52
CA GLY A 89 -2.25 -0.55 -21.91
C GLY A 89 -2.71 -0.87 -20.50
N CYS A 90 -2.06 -1.87 -19.92
CA CYS A 90 -2.22 -2.27 -18.52
C CYS A 90 -1.05 -1.72 -17.72
N TYR A 91 -1.34 -1.02 -16.63
CA TYR A 91 -0.36 -0.37 -15.77
C TYR A 91 -0.52 -0.74 -14.30
N VAL A 92 0.60 -0.80 -13.59
CA VAL A 92 0.66 -0.83 -12.13
C VAL A 92 1.18 0.52 -11.65
N VAL A 93 0.41 1.18 -10.79
CA VAL A 93 0.65 2.55 -10.32
C VAL A 93 0.75 2.56 -8.80
N TRP A 94 1.76 3.24 -8.27
CA TRP A 94 1.90 3.55 -6.85
C TRP A 94 2.85 4.73 -6.66
N THR A 95 2.89 5.30 -5.47
CA THR A 95 3.85 6.37 -5.18
C THR A 95 4.35 6.33 -3.75
N ARG A 96 5.58 6.78 -3.56
CA ARG A 96 6.05 7.22 -2.26
C ARG A 96 5.67 8.68 -2.10
N VAL A 97 5.14 9.03 -0.94
CA VAL A 97 4.92 10.43 -0.57
C VAL A 97 5.80 10.84 0.59
N CYS A 98 6.15 12.12 0.63
CA CYS A 98 6.68 12.74 1.83
C CYS A 98 5.54 13.33 2.66
N TYR A 99 5.01 12.50 3.56
CA TYR A 99 3.98 12.82 4.55
C TYR A 99 4.35 12.12 5.88
N GLN A 100 4.32 12.85 7.00
CA GLN A 100 4.44 12.41 8.42
C GLN A 100 5.27 11.14 8.77
N GLY A 101 6.31 10.78 8.02
CA GLY A 101 7.07 9.53 8.24
C GLY A 101 7.60 8.85 6.97
N ASN A 102 7.16 9.33 5.79
CA ASN A 102 7.33 8.71 4.47
C ASN A 102 6.51 7.43 4.33
N GLU A 103 5.53 7.48 3.44
CA GLU A 103 4.56 6.41 3.24
C GLU A 103 4.61 6.01 1.76
N GLU A 104 4.73 4.71 1.48
CA GLU A 104 4.40 4.18 0.16
C GLU A 104 2.88 3.99 0.13
N THR A 105 2.30 4.17 -1.05
CA THR A 105 0.89 3.82 -1.23
C THR A 105 0.75 2.35 -1.55
N ASN A 106 -0.49 1.85 -1.45
CA ASN A 106 -0.85 0.61 -2.12
C ASN A 106 -0.54 0.68 -3.63
N LYS A 107 -0.44 -0.50 -4.26
CA LYS A 107 -0.32 -0.64 -5.72
C LYS A 107 -1.70 -0.86 -6.34
N VAL A 108 -1.99 -0.16 -7.43
CA VAL A 108 -3.24 -0.29 -8.18
C VAL A 108 -2.94 -0.70 -9.62
N MET A 109 -3.64 -1.71 -10.12
CA MET A 109 -3.63 -2.07 -11.52
C MET A 109 -4.75 -1.31 -12.25
N VAL A 110 -4.43 -0.73 -13.40
CA VAL A 110 -5.37 0.03 -14.24
C VAL A 110 -5.18 -0.35 -15.70
N ILE A 111 -6.29 -0.52 -16.42
CA ILE A 111 -6.29 -0.78 -17.87
C ILE A 111 -6.92 0.43 -18.54
N LEU A 112 -6.24 0.98 -19.54
CA LEU A 112 -6.66 2.17 -20.27
C LEU A 112 -6.63 1.94 -21.78
N ASP A 113 -7.67 2.42 -22.43
CA ASP A 113 -7.77 2.51 -23.89
C ASP A 113 -7.42 3.92 -24.38
N CYS A 114 -7.26 4.06 -25.70
CA CYS A 114 -7.14 5.36 -26.38
C CYS A 114 -8.30 6.31 -26.01
N GLY A 115 -7.99 7.50 -25.51
CA GLY A 115 -8.99 8.51 -25.13
C GLY A 115 -9.76 8.18 -23.85
N GLY A 116 -9.46 7.04 -23.21
CA GLY A 116 -10.04 6.66 -21.93
C GLY A 116 -9.49 7.49 -20.78
N GLU A 117 -10.27 7.56 -19.70
CA GLU A 117 -9.89 8.22 -18.46
C GLU A 117 -10.11 7.28 -17.28
N ALA A 118 -9.12 7.17 -16.40
CA ALA A 118 -9.20 6.34 -15.20
C ALA A 118 -8.84 7.14 -13.95
N CYS A 119 -9.69 7.05 -12.92
CA CYS A 119 -9.41 7.59 -11.59
C CYS A 119 -8.72 6.51 -10.74
N VAL A 120 -7.48 6.76 -10.35
CA VAL A 120 -6.69 5.88 -9.49
C VAL A 120 -6.66 6.48 -8.09
N ASN A 121 -7.10 5.73 -7.08
CA ASN A 121 -7.00 6.15 -5.69
C ASN A 121 -5.88 5.37 -5.02
N LEU A 122 -4.81 6.07 -4.69
CA LEU A 122 -3.67 5.54 -3.95
C LEU A 122 -3.84 5.90 -2.47
N LEU A 123 -3.99 4.87 -1.65
CA LEU A 123 -4.10 4.97 -0.20
C LEU A 123 -2.70 4.96 0.39
N LEU A 124 -2.40 5.93 1.25
CA LEU A 124 -1.19 5.97 2.03
C LEU A 124 -1.16 4.82 3.03
N ASP A 125 -0.28 3.85 2.79
CA ASP A 125 -0.03 2.80 3.75
C ASP A 125 0.91 3.37 4.81
N ARG A 126 0.35 3.69 5.97
CA ARG A 126 1.16 4.01 7.14
C ARG A 126 1.89 2.76 7.62
N ALA A 127 2.98 2.91 8.38
CA ALA A 127 3.67 1.77 8.97
C ALA A 127 2.71 0.87 9.77
N GLU A 128 1.75 1.47 10.44
CA GLU A 128 0.66 0.84 11.19
C GLU A 128 -0.26 0.02 10.26
N THR A 129 -0.53 0.52 9.04
CA THR A 129 -1.34 -0.18 8.02
C THR A 129 -0.61 -1.40 7.48
N CYS A 130 0.69 -1.25 7.17
CA CYS A 130 1.56 -2.35 6.77
C CYS A 130 1.63 -3.42 7.86
N VAL A 131 1.81 -3.01 9.12
CA VAL A 131 1.87 -3.95 10.26
C VAL A 131 0.53 -4.63 10.46
N ARG A 132 -0.60 -3.92 10.35
CA ARG A 132 -1.95 -4.51 10.42
C ARG A 132 -2.16 -5.59 9.35
N GLY A 133 -1.77 -5.31 8.10
CA GLY A 133 -1.86 -6.28 7.00
C GLY A 133 -0.91 -7.47 7.14
N ALA A 134 0.28 -7.26 7.71
CA ALA A 134 1.30 -8.30 7.88
C ALA A 134 1.09 -9.16 9.14
N LEU A 135 0.40 -8.65 10.16
CA LEU A 135 0.28 -9.27 11.48
C LEU A 135 -0.25 -10.71 11.39
N TYR A 136 -1.41 -10.91 10.76
CA TYR A 136 -2.01 -12.23 10.66
C TYR A 136 -1.17 -13.19 9.79
N PRO A 137 -0.79 -12.85 8.54
CA PRO A 137 0.04 -13.74 7.72
C PRO A 137 1.37 -14.12 8.40
N ALA A 138 2.05 -13.18 9.05
CA ALA A 138 3.30 -13.45 9.74
C ALA A 138 3.10 -14.39 10.94
N ALA A 139 2.00 -14.22 11.69
CA ALA A 139 1.68 -15.08 12.82
C ALA A 139 1.35 -16.52 12.39
N ILE A 140 0.59 -16.70 11.29
CA ILE A 140 0.32 -18.04 10.72
C ILE A 140 1.63 -18.70 10.29
N LEU A 141 2.49 -18.01 9.53
CA LEU A 141 3.80 -18.53 9.14
C LEU A 141 4.67 -18.89 10.35
N ALA A 142 4.64 -18.07 11.42
CA ALA A 142 5.38 -18.36 12.65
C ALA A 142 4.88 -19.65 13.34
N ILE A 143 3.57 -19.90 13.33
CA ILE A 143 2.98 -21.14 13.86
C ILE A 143 3.42 -22.35 13.02
N GLU A 144 3.40 -22.24 11.69
CA GLU A 144 3.89 -23.29 10.79
C GLU A 144 5.37 -23.61 11.00
N LYS A 145 6.17 -22.56 11.25
CA LYS A 145 7.60 -22.68 11.59
C LYS A 145 7.85 -23.09 13.04
N GLN A 146 6.80 -23.36 13.81
CA GLN A 146 6.87 -23.80 15.22
C GLN A 146 7.69 -22.84 16.09
N ILE A 147 7.57 -21.54 15.83
CA ILE A 147 8.14 -20.52 16.71
C ILE A 147 7.52 -20.67 18.11
N PRO A 148 8.31 -20.64 19.20
CA PRO A 148 7.80 -20.81 20.55
C PRO A 148 6.66 -19.84 20.88
N GLU A 149 5.59 -20.34 21.52
CA GLU A 149 4.36 -19.55 21.77
C GLU A 149 4.63 -18.26 22.58
N ASN A 150 5.59 -18.30 23.50
CA ASN A 150 6.01 -17.13 24.26
C ASN A 150 6.67 -16.07 23.38
N GLU A 151 7.52 -16.47 22.44
CA GLU A 151 8.17 -15.56 21.49
C GLU A 151 7.17 -14.99 20.49
N LEU A 152 6.30 -15.85 19.96
CA LEU A 152 5.21 -15.44 19.08
C LEU A 152 4.25 -14.47 19.80
N GLY A 153 3.91 -14.74 21.07
CA GLY A 153 3.07 -13.86 21.88
C GLY A 153 3.70 -12.48 22.10
N ILE A 154 5.03 -12.41 22.32
CA ILE A 154 5.76 -11.15 22.41
C ILE A 154 5.71 -10.40 21.08
N ALA A 155 5.97 -11.09 19.97
CA ALA A 155 5.96 -10.50 18.63
C ALA A 155 4.57 -9.96 18.25
N VAL A 156 3.52 -10.77 18.42
CA VAL A 156 2.13 -10.37 18.14
C VAL A 156 1.73 -9.18 19.02
N LYS A 157 2.06 -9.19 20.31
CA LYS A 157 1.79 -8.06 21.20
C LYS A 157 2.48 -6.77 20.73
N ALA A 158 3.75 -6.85 20.34
CA ALA A 158 4.50 -5.69 19.86
C ALA A 158 3.88 -5.14 18.56
N LEU A 159 3.55 -6.01 17.61
CA LEU A 159 2.94 -5.61 16.35
C LEU A 159 1.52 -5.04 16.52
N MET A 160 0.70 -5.59 17.41
CA MET A 160 -0.61 -5.01 17.75
C MET A 160 -0.48 -3.59 18.32
N GLN A 161 0.54 -3.35 19.15
CA GLN A 161 0.81 -2.02 19.69
C GLN A 161 1.27 -1.04 18.60
N VAL A 162 2.12 -1.48 17.68
CA VAL A 162 2.56 -0.66 16.54
C VAL A 162 1.39 -0.37 15.60
N ALA A 163 0.55 -1.36 15.30
CA ALA A 163 -0.61 -1.18 14.44
C ALA A 163 -1.83 -0.52 15.12
N GLU A 164 -1.69 -0.11 16.39
CA GLU A 164 -2.76 0.48 17.20
C GLU A 164 -4.05 -0.35 17.22
N ILE A 165 -3.93 -1.69 17.21
CA ILE A 165 -5.08 -2.61 17.21
C ILE A 165 -5.41 -3.00 18.66
N PRO A 166 -6.57 -2.58 19.21
CA PRO A 166 -6.98 -3.02 20.53
C PRO A 166 -7.14 -4.54 20.58
N LYS A 167 -6.73 -5.18 21.68
CA LYS A 167 -6.83 -6.65 21.84
C LYS A 167 -8.22 -7.18 21.51
N LYS A 168 -9.27 -6.51 22.00
CA LYS A 168 -10.66 -6.89 21.75
C LYS A 168 -11.02 -6.87 20.26
N VAL A 169 -10.51 -5.90 19.51
CA VAL A 169 -10.75 -5.80 18.06
C VAL A 169 -10.05 -6.96 17.35
N PHE A 170 -8.78 -7.21 17.66
CA PHE A 170 -8.05 -8.30 17.00
C PHE A 170 -8.61 -9.69 17.32
N VAL A 171 -9.07 -9.91 18.56
CA VAL A 171 -9.77 -11.15 18.94
C VAL A 171 -11.04 -11.33 18.11
N ALA A 172 -11.85 -10.29 17.94
CA ALA A 172 -13.07 -10.35 17.14
C ALA A 172 -12.76 -10.62 15.65
N GLU A 173 -11.72 -10.00 15.09
CA GLU A 173 -11.26 -10.27 13.72
C GLU A 173 -10.82 -11.73 13.55
N LEU A 174 -10.09 -12.30 14.52
CA LEU A 174 -9.67 -13.70 14.51
C LEU A 174 -10.85 -14.67 14.66
N GLU A 175 -11.83 -14.36 15.50
CA GLU A 175 -13.06 -15.16 15.67
C GLU A 175 -13.87 -15.21 14.38
N GLN A 176 -14.11 -14.05 13.76
CA GLN A 176 -14.78 -13.99 12.46
C GLN A 176 -14.03 -14.81 11.40
N LYS A 177 -12.70 -14.64 11.32
CA LYS A 177 -11.87 -15.36 10.34
C LYS A 177 -11.85 -16.86 10.59
N PHE A 178 -11.92 -17.29 11.84
CA PHE A 178 -12.03 -18.69 12.22
C PHE A 178 -13.38 -19.27 11.75
N GLU A 179 -14.49 -18.57 11.95
CA GLU A 179 -15.81 -18.97 11.45
C GLU A 179 -15.82 -19.10 9.92
N GLU A 180 -15.30 -18.12 9.19
CA GLU A 180 -15.18 -18.15 7.71
C GLU A 180 -14.36 -19.37 7.22
N LEU A 181 -13.27 -19.69 7.91
CA LEU A 181 -12.42 -20.85 7.58
C LEU A 181 -13.13 -22.18 7.86
N GLN A 182 -14.03 -22.26 8.85
CA GLN A 182 -14.80 -23.47 9.14
C GLN A 182 -15.82 -23.78 8.03
N GLU A 183 -16.37 -22.76 7.39
CA GLU A 183 -17.34 -22.91 6.30
C GLU A 183 -16.68 -23.35 4.98
N THR A 184 -15.36 -23.20 4.86
CA THR A 184 -14.59 -23.50 3.65
C THR A 184 -14.27 -25.00 3.55
N LYS A 185 -14.63 -25.64 2.43
CA LYS A 185 -14.47 -27.10 2.21
C LYS A 185 -13.11 -27.53 1.63
N GLU A 186 -12.16 -26.60 1.49
CA GLU A 186 -10.88 -26.84 0.83
C GLU A 186 -9.79 -27.34 1.79
N GLY A 187 -8.88 -28.17 1.28
CA GLY A 187 -7.83 -28.81 2.08
C GLY A 187 -6.87 -27.82 2.74
N GLU A 188 -6.47 -26.76 2.03
CA GLU A 188 -5.56 -25.71 2.54
C GLU A 188 -6.21 -24.88 3.65
N ALA A 189 -7.53 -24.66 3.59
CA ALA A 189 -8.26 -23.93 4.64
C ALA A 189 -8.13 -24.59 6.03
N ARG A 190 -7.88 -25.90 6.07
CA ARG A 190 -7.73 -26.66 7.32
C ARG A 190 -6.43 -26.35 8.07
N GLU A 191 -5.36 -25.99 7.37
CA GLU A 191 -4.09 -25.59 8.00
C GLU A 191 -4.21 -24.19 8.58
N TYR A 192 -4.80 -23.26 7.82
CA TYR A 192 -5.14 -21.93 8.31
C TYR A 192 -6.10 -21.96 9.49
N LEU A 193 -7.07 -22.88 9.51
CA LEU A 193 -8.02 -23.02 10.61
C LEU A 193 -7.30 -23.34 11.94
N LYS A 194 -6.38 -24.33 11.92
CA LYS A 194 -5.61 -24.70 13.12
C LYS A 194 -4.68 -23.58 13.58
N ALA A 195 -4.01 -22.92 12.63
CA ALA A 195 -3.11 -21.81 12.95
C ALA A 195 -3.89 -20.59 13.48
N THR A 196 -5.10 -20.33 12.95
CA THR A 196 -5.98 -19.26 13.44
C THR A 196 -6.48 -19.55 14.86
N ASP A 197 -6.91 -20.78 15.14
CA ASP A 197 -7.32 -21.20 16.48
C ASP A 197 -6.18 -21.02 17.49
N LYS A 198 -4.98 -21.46 17.10
CA LYS A 198 -3.81 -21.33 17.96
C LYS A 198 -3.41 -19.87 18.20
N LEU A 199 -3.48 -19.03 17.17
CA LEU A 199 -3.24 -17.60 17.30
C LEU A 199 -4.30 -16.96 18.21
N LEU A 200 -5.56 -17.37 18.11
CA LEU A 200 -6.64 -16.89 18.97
C LEU A 200 -6.38 -17.22 20.45
N GLU A 201 -5.94 -18.45 20.76
CA GLU A 201 -5.51 -18.84 22.12
C GLU A 201 -4.41 -17.92 22.65
N ILE A 202 -3.35 -17.72 21.84
CA ILE A 202 -2.20 -16.88 22.20
C ILE A 202 -2.68 -15.46 22.49
N VAL A 203 -3.43 -14.83 21.58
CA VAL A 203 -3.89 -13.44 21.74
C VAL A 203 -4.79 -13.29 22.96
N LYS A 204 -5.71 -14.22 23.22
CA LYS A 204 -6.58 -14.21 24.41
C LYS A 204 -5.76 -14.24 25.70
N SER A 205 -4.66 -15.00 25.73
CA SER A 205 -3.78 -15.13 26.89
C SER A 205 -2.85 -13.91 27.14
N LEU A 206 -2.68 -13.02 26.16
CA LEU A 206 -1.78 -11.86 26.29
C LEU A 206 -2.30 -10.87 27.33
N ARG A 207 -1.41 -10.47 28.26
CA ARG A 207 -1.66 -9.31 29.14
C ARG A 207 -1.38 -8.02 28.38
N THR A 208 -2.35 -7.14 28.28
CA THR A 208 -2.20 -5.81 27.66
C THR A 208 -2.30 -4.71 28.72
N LYS A 209 -1.83 -3.50 28.41
CA LYS A 209 -1.81 -2.39 29.38
C LYS A 209 -3.21 -1.81 29.69
N GLU A 210 -4.23 -2.23 28.96
CA GLU A 210 -5.62 -1.74 29.05
C GLU A 210 -6.55 -2.67 29.85
N GLU A 211 -6.01 -3.73 30.47
CA GLU A 211 -6.68 -4.58 31.47
C GLU A 211 -6.23 -4.20 32.89
#